data_AF-A0AA43DHW2-F1
#
_entry.id   AF-A0AA43DHW2-F1
#
_cell.length_a   1.000
_cell.length_b   1.000
_cell.length_c   1.000
_cell.angle_alpha   90.00
_cell.angle_beta   90.00
_cell.angle_gamma   90.00
#
_symmetry.space_group_name_H-M   'P 1'
#
loop_
_entity.id
_entity.type
_entity.pdbx_description
1 polymer ?
#
loop_
_entity_poly.entity_id
_entity_poly.type
_entity_poly.pdbx_seq_one_letter_code
_entity_poly.pdbx_strand_id
1 'polypeptide(L)'
;MEKVAFTKQFPGLTLDWKVCECKTIEAVVPLTGKPGASVIVFTDGSFAVTPLLAPEPWELGQALLDARPHLEPKHREAYAEFDRLAKKDKETLRAARLEKIIGAIHNNVEQIPELKDRLKELVKEWT
;
A
#
# COMPACT_ATOMS: atom_id res chain seq x y z
N MET A 1 -10.00 39.20 2.22
CA MET A 1 -8.85 38.27 2.42
C MET A 1 -8.59 37.96 3.89
N GLU A 2 -8.81 38.91 4.81
CA GLU A 2 -8.61 38.74 6.26
C GLU A 2 -9.29 37.51 6.87
N LYS A 3 -10.57 37.26 6.55
CA LYS A 3 -11.31 36.07 7.02
C LYS A 3 -10.59 34.75 6.67
N VAL A 4 -10.03 34.65 5.46
CA VAL A 4 -9.32 33.43 5.02
C VAL A 4 -8.00 33.28 5.77
N ALA A 5 -7.26 34.38 5.97
CA ALA A 5 -6.01 34.36 6.74
C ALA A 5 -6.26 33.96 8.20
N PHE A 6 -7.28 34.54 8.85
CA PHE A 6 -7.71 34.15 10.19
C PHE A 6 -8.08 32.66 10.27
N THR A 7 -8.86 32.16 9.30
CA THR A 7 -9.27 30.74 9.28
C THR A 7 -8.07 29.80 9.16
N LYS A 8 -7.04 30.17 8.39
CA LYS A 8 -5.80 29.39 8.25
C LYS A 8 -4.94 29.38 9.51
N GLN A 9 -5.15 30.33 10.40
CA GLN A 9 -4.42 30.48 11.67
C GLN A 9 -5.32 30.21 12.88
N PHE A 10 -6.47 29.58 12.66
CA PHE A 10 -7.45 29.38 13.71
C PHE A 10 -6.82 28.58 14.87
N PRO A 11 -6.96 29.01 16.13
CA PRO A 11 -6.36 28.32 17.27
C PRO A 11 -6.77 26.84 17.30
N GLY A 12 -5.78 25.95 17.40
CA GLY A 12 -6.00 24.50 17.41
C GLY A 12 -6.02 23.84 16.03
N LEU A 13 -6.04 24.58 14.92
CA LEU A 13 -5.90 24.00 13.58
C LEU A 13 -4.49 23.44 13.40
N THR A 14 -4.38 22.16 13.06
CA THR A 14 -3.14 21.54 12.59
C THR A 14 -3.30 21.03 11.15
N LEU A 15 -2.25 21.23 10.36
CA LEU A 15 -2.11 20.67 9.00
C LEU A 15 -1.01 19.60 8.94
N ASP A 16 -0.40 19.26 10.07
CA ASP A 16 0.63 18.23 10.20
C ASP A 16 0.10 17.06 11.03
N TRP A 17 0.02 15.89 10.40
CA TRP A 17 -0.43 14.65 11.02
C TRP A 17 0.49 14.16 12.15
N LYS A 18 1.79 14.51 12.13
CA LYS A 18 2.69 14.12 13.22
C LYS A 18 2.31 14.78 14.54
N VAL A 19 1.79 16.00 14.48
CA VAL A 19 1.30 16.71 15.67
C VAL A 19 0.06 16.02 16.25
N CYS A 20 -0.64 15.20 15.47
CA CYS A 20 -1.79 14.41 15.92
C CYS A 20 -1.41 13.09 16.61
N GLU A 21 -0.14 12.69 16.62
CA GLU A 21 0.29 11.46 17.28
C GLU A 21 -0.07 11.46 18.77
N CYS A 22 -0.54 10.31 19.26
CA CYS A 22 -1.01 10.12 20.64
C CYS A 22 -2.20 10.98 21.08
N LYS A 23 -2.81 11.77 20.19
CA LYS A 23 -4.04 12.50 20.51
C LYS A 23 -5.26 11.59 20.51
N THR A 24 -6.21 11.90 21.39
CA THR A 24 -7.49 11.19 21.46
C THR A 24 -8.53 11.92 20.61
N ILE A 25 -9.18 11.19 19.72
CA ILE A 25 -10.27 11.73 18.90
C ILE A 25 -11.51 11.89 19.78
N GLU A 26 -12.07 13.10 19.81
CA GLU A 26 -13.33 13.43 20.47
C GLU A 26 -14.51 13.30 19.50
N ALA A 27 -14.37 13.82 18.28
CA ALA A 27 -15.43 13.77 17.27
C ALA A 27 -14.87 13.71 15.84
N VAL A 28 -15.63 13.08 14.95
CA VAL A 28 -15.42 13.13 13.49
C VAL A 28 -16.66 13.74 12.84
N VAL A 29 -16.51 14.93 12.28
CA VAL A 29 -17.62 15.72 11.73
C VAL A 29 -17.50 15.83 10.22
N PRO A 30 -18.44 15.28 9.44
CA PRO A 30 -18.45 15.45 7.99
C PRO A 30 -18.56 16.93 7.59
N LEU A 31 -17.77 17.38 6.62
CA LEU A 31 -17.84 18.75 6.14
C LEU A 31 -19.12 18.98 5.33
N THR A 32 -19.98 19.87 5.82
CA THR A 32 -21.15 20.34 5.08
C THR A 32 -20.70 21.28 3.96
N GLY A 33 -20.87 20.86 2.70
CA GLY A 33 -20.56 21.69 1.51
C GLY A 33 -19.39 21.21 0.65
N LYS A 34 -18.56 20.28 1.16
CA LYS A 34 -17.61 19.53 0.34
C LYS A 34 -17.72 18.04 0.68
N PRO A 35 -18.46 17.26 -0.14
CA PRO A 35 -18.53 15.82 0.03
C PRO A 35 -17.11 15.23 0.04
N GLY A 36 -16.87 14.32 0.97
CA GLY A 36 -15.60 13.62 1.04
C GLY A 36 -14.48 14.36 1.78
N ALA A 37 -14.82 15.17 2.78
CA ALA A 37 -13.86 15.60 3.79
C ALA A 37 -14.51 15.58 5.17
N SER A 38 -13.71 15.44 6.22
CA SER A 38 -14.17 15.44 7.61
C SER A 38 -13.23 16.25 8.48
N VAL A 39 -13.77 16.82 9.54
CA VAL A 39 -13.01 17.44 10.63
C VAL A 39 -12.81 16.38 11.70
N ILE A 40 -11.57 16.14 12.09
CA ILE A 40 -11.23 15.36 13.29
C ILE A 40 -10.99 16.36 14.41
N VAL A 41 -11.79 16.29 15.46
CA VAL A 41 -11.66 17.08 16.68
C VAL A 41 -11.00 16.22 17.74
N PHE A 42 -9.95 16.72 18.37
CA PHE A 42 -9.25 16.04 19.46
C PHE A 42 -9.68 16.61 20.82
N THR A 43 -9.58 15.80 21.87
CA THR A 43 -9.99 16.15 23.24
C THR A 43 -9.23 17.34 23.85
N ASP A 44 -8.10 17.73 23.26
CA ASP A 44 -7.31 18.91 23.68
C ASP A 44 -7.76 20.21 23.01
N GLY A 45 -8.86 20.19 22.24
CA GLY A 45 -9.40 21.32 21.51
C GLY A 45 -8.69 21.61 20.18
N SER A 46 -7.69 20.82 19.78
CA SER A 46 -7.11 20.88 18.45
C SER A 46 -7.94 20.12 17.42
N PHE A 47 -7.77 20.41 16.14
CA PHE A 47 -8.47 19.74 15.07
C PHE A 47 -7.69 19.73 13.75
N ALA A 48 -7.99 18.76 12.91
CA ALA A 48 -7.44 18.61 11.57
C ALA A 48 -8.56 18.36 10.54
N VAL A 49 -8.33 18.75 9.29
CA VAL A 49 -9.24 18.44 8.18
C VAL A 49 -8.64 17.31 7.36
N THR A 50 -9.35 16.18 7.28
CA THR A 50 -8.95 15.00 6.51
C THR A 50 -9.80 14.84 5.26
N PRO A 51 -9.23 14.39 4.13
CA PRO A 51 -10.02 13.93 2.99
C PRO A 51 -10.76 12.61 3.30
N LEU A 52 -11.65 12.21 2.39
CA LEU A 52 -12.38 10.94 2.42
C LEU A 52 -11.42 9.75 2.37
N LEU A 53 -11.72 8.73 3.17
CA LEU A 53 -11.05 7.44 3.09
C LEU A 53 -11.68 6.62 1.95
N ALA A 54 -11.11 6.72 0.76
CA ALA A 54 -11.42 5.85 -0.38
C ALA A 54 -10.12 5.30 -0.99
N PRO A 55 -9.35 4.49 -0.23
CA PRO A 55 -8.06 3.99 -0.70
C PRO A 55 -8.24 2.94 -1.80
N GLU A 56 -7.34 2.97 -2.77
CA GLU A 56 -7.20 1.94 -3.80
C GLU A 56 -6.65 0.63 -3.18
N PRO A 57 -6.88 -0.54 -3.82
CA PRO A 57 -6.43 -1.82 -3.28
C PRO A 57 -4.92 -1.90 -2.99
N TRP A 58 -4.09 -1.24 -3.81
CA TRP A 58 -2.64 -1.21 -3.58
C TRP A 58 -2.26 -0.35 -2.36
N GLU A 59 -3.01 0.73 -2.09
CA GLU A 59 -2.82 1.59 -0.92
C GLU A 59 -3.18 0.85 0.37
N LEU A 60 -4.24 0.03 0.33
CA LEU A 60 -4.61 -0.83 1.44
C LEU A 60 -3.51 -1.85 1.78
N GLY A 61 -2.96 -2.51 0.76
CA GLY A 61 -1.85 -3.45 0.95
C GLY A 61 -0.62 -2.77 1.55
N GLN A 62 -0.24 -1.59 1.04
CA GLN A 62 0.88 -0.83 1.56
C GLN A 62 0.63 -0.33 2.99
N ALA A 63 -0.59 0.15 3.30
CA ALA A 63 -0.96 0.59 4.64
C ALA A 63 -0.82 -0.52 5.69
N LEU A 64 -1.19 -1.76 5.33
CA LEU A 64 -0.99 -2.92 6.22
C LEU A 64 0.49 -3.21 6.47
N LEU A 65 1.37 -2.99 5.49
CA LEU A 65 2.81 -3.17 5.66
C LEU A 65 3.41 -2.06 6.54
N ASP A 66 3.10 -0.80 6.24
CA ASP A 66 3.67 0.36 6.94
C ASP A 66 3.20 0.45 8.39
N ALA A 67 1.93 0.15 8.66
CA ALA A 67 1.36 0.19 10.00
C ALA A 67 1.59 -1.11 10.80
N ARG A 68 2.25 -2.13 10.21
CA ARG A 68 2.50 -3.44 10.83
C ARG A 68 3.06 -3.37 12.25
N PRO A 69 4.07 -2.53 12.57
CA PRO A 69 4.61 -2.44 13.93
C PRO A 69 3.57 -2.06 15.00
N HIS A 70 2.51 -1.36 14.59
CA HIS A 70 1.44 -0.88 15.48
C HIS A 70 0.22 -1.79 15.48
N LEU A 71 -0.06 -2.48 14.37
CA LEU A 71 -1.26 -3.29 14.17
C LEU A 71 -1.04 -4.79 14.45
N GLU A 72 0.09 -5.35 14.04
CA GLU A 72 0.37 -6.78 14.19
C GLU A 72 0.30 -7.25 15.65
N PRO A 73 0.80 -6.51 16.66
CA PRO A 73 0.66 -6.94 18.05
C PRO A 73 -0.80 -7.20 18.47
N LYS A 74 -1.77 -6.50 17.86
CA LYS A 74 -3.21 -6.61 18.14
C LYS A 74 -3.94 -7.57 17.17
N HIS A 75 -3.36 -7.85 16.01
CA HIS A 75 -4.00 -8.58 14.91
C HIS A 75 -3.11 -9.68 14.31
N ARG A 76 -2.38 -10.42 15.16
CA ARG A 76 -1.37 -11.40 14.72
C ARG A 76 -1.89 -12.45 13.73
N GLU A 77 -3.06 -13.02 14.00
CA GLU A 77 -3.65 -14.05 13.13
C GLU A 77 -4.00 -13.51 11.74
N ALA A 78 -4.50 -12.27 11.66
CA ALA A 78 -4.79 -11.61 10.39
C ALA A 78 -3.51 -11.36 9.59
N TYR A 79 -2.41 -10.97 10.25
CA TYR A 79 -1.11 -10.81 9.59
C TYR A 79 -0.50 -12.15 9.14
N ALA A 80 -0.67 -13.23 9.91
CA ALA A 80 -0.25 -14.56 9.49
C ALA A 80 -0.98 -15.03 8.21
N GLU A 81 -2.28 -14.76 8.13
CA GLU A 81 -3.06 -15.04 6.92
C GLU A 81 -2.65 -14.13 5.76
N PHE A 82 -2.46 -12.84 6.00
CA PHE A 82 -1.95 -11.90 5.01
C PHE A 82 -0.61 -12.35 4.43
N ASP A 83 0.34 -12.77 5.26
CA ASP A 83 1.65 -13.27 4.83
C ASP A 83 1.51 -14.57 4.03
N ARG A 84 0.60 -15.47 4.43
CA ARG A 84 0.31 -16.71 3.70
C ARG A 84 -0.22 -16.41 2.29
N LEU A 85 -1.15 -15.47 2.18
CA LEU A 85 -1.73 -15.04 0.90
C LEU A 85 -0.69 -14.35 0.02
N ALA A 86 0.09 -13.42 0.58
CA ALA A 86 1.16 -12.74 -0.15
C ALA A 86 2.22 -13.72 -0.69
N LYS A 87 2.56 -14.75 0.09
CA LYS A 87 3.46 -15.82 -0.37
C LYS A 87 2.86 -16.60 -1.54
N LYS A 88 1.58 -16.99 -1.45
CA LYS A 88 0.87 -17.71 -2.51
C LYS A 88 0.83 -16.90 -3.81
N ASP A 89 0.56 -15.61 -3.73
CA ASP A 89 0.54 -14.72 -4.90
C ASP A 89 1.92 -14.61 -5.55
N LYS A 90 2.98 -14.48 -4.73
CA LYS A 90 4.36 -14.45 -5.22
C LYS A 90 4.74 -15.75 -5.95
N GLU A 91 4.35 -16.90 -5.40
CA GLU A 91 4.59 -18.20 -6.01
C GLU A 91 3.83 -18.34 -7.34
N THR A 92 2.57 -17.92 -7.37
CA THR A 92 1.73 -17.93 -8.58
C THR A 92 2.32 -17.03 -9.68
N LEU A 93 2.74 -15.82 -9.34
CA LEU A 93 3.40 -14.91 -10.27
C LEU A 93 4.72 -15.46 -10.80
N ARG A 94 5.49 -16.14 -9.95
CA ARG A 94 6.75 -16.78 -10.36
C ARG A 94 6.49 -17.93 -11.34
N ALA A 95 5.49 -18.77 -11.07
CA ALA A 95 5.11 -19.87 -11.96
C ALA A 95 4.67 -19.33 -13.34
N ALA A 96 3.75 -18.36 -13.36
CA ALA A 96 3.27 -17.77 -14.61
C ALA A 96 4.41 -17.10 -15.43
N ARG A 97 5.37 -16.46 -14.76
CA ARG A 97 6.55 -15.89 -15.44
C ARG A 97 7.44 -16.97 -16.04
N LEU A 98 7.66 -18.08 -15.32
CA LEU A 98 8.45 -19.20 -15.82
C LEU A 98 7.77 -19.84 -17.04
N GLU A 99 6.47 -20.09 -16.97
CA GLU A 99 5.69 -20.61 -18.11
C GLU A 99 5.83 -19.72 -19.34
N LYS A 100 5.75 -18.40 -19.16
CA LYS A 100 5.94 -17.44 -20.26
C LYS A 100 7.34 -17.54 -20.87
N ILE A 101 8.39 -17.70 -20.06
CA ILE A 101 9.77 -17.85 -20.54
C ILE A 101 9.93 -19.16 -21.32
N ILE A 102 9.43 -20.27 -20.77
CA ILE A 102 9.51 -21.58 -21.42
C ILE A 102 8.74 -21.58 -22.74
N GLY A 103 7.55 -20.98 -22.78
CA GLY A 103 6.78 -20.80 -24.01
C GLY A 103 7.54 -19.96 -25.04
N ALA A 104 8.17 -18.85 -24.62
CA ALA A 104 9.00 -18.03 -25.49
C ALA A 104 10.19 -18.82 -26.05
N ILE A 105 10.86 -19.64 -25.23
CA ILE A 105 11.95 -20.51 -25.70
C ILE A 105 11.42 -21.51 -26.72
N HIS A 106 10.34 -22.22 -26.41
CA HIS A 106 9.78 -23.25 -27.28
C HIS A 106 9.37 -22.68 -28.65
N ASN A 107 8.75 -21.51 -28.68
CA ASN A 107 8.32 -20.87 -29.92
C ASN A 107 9.47 -20.42 -30.82
N ASN A 108 10.66 -20.16 -30.25
CA ASN A 108 11.78 -19.59 -30.98
C ASN A 108 12.93 -20.59 -31.22
N VAL A 109 12.98 -21.72 -30.49
CA VAL A 109 14.12 -22.66 -30.54
C VAL A 109 14.29 -23.36 -31.90
N GLU A 110 13.20 -23.52 -32.67
CA GLU A 110 13.27 -24.07 -34.03
C GLU A 110 13.78 -23.05 -35.04
N GLN A 111 13.50 -21.76 -34.81
CA GLN A 111 13.86 -20.67 -35.71
C GLN A 111 15.23 -20.05 -35.39
N ILE A 112 15.75 -20.29 -34.17
CA ILE A 112 17.04 -19.77 -33.69
C ILE A 112 17.92 -20.96 -33.24
N PRO A 113 18.67 -21.60 -34.14
CA PRO A 113 19.52 -22.75 -33.82
C PRO A 113 20.55 -22.46 -32.71
N GLU A 114 21.09 -21.25 -32.65
CA GLU A 114 22.08 -20.81 -31.66
C GLU A 114 21.50 -20.79 -30.24
N LEU A 115 20.19 -20.54 -30.11
CA LEU A 115 19.48 -20.61 -28.83
C LEU A 115 19.50 -22.03 -28.28
N LYS A 116 19.28 -23.03 -29.14
CA LYS A 116 19.30 -24.44 -28.76
C LYS A 116 20.67 -24.87 -28.24
N ASP A 117 21.74 -24.43 -28.89
CA ASP A 117 23.09 -24.78 -28.48
C ASP A 117 23.51 -24.06 -27.20
N ARG A 118 23.16 -22.78 -27.04
CA ARG A 118 23.41 -22.06 -25.79
C ARG A 118 22.62 -22.65 -24.60
N LEU A 119 21.39 -23.12 -24.82
CA LEU A 119 20.62 -23.80 -23.77
C LEU A 119 21.30 -25.11 -23.31
N LYS A 120 21.87 -25.89 -24.22
CA LYS A 120 22.63 -27.11 -23.87
C LYS A 120 23.86 -26.79 -23.03
N GLU A 121 24.57 -25.70 -23.33
CA GLU A 121 25.72 -25.24 -22.54
C GLU A 121 25.30 -24.82 -21.13
N LEU A 122 24.25 -24.01 -21.01
CA LEU A 122 23.73 -23.56 -19.71
C LEU A 122 23.31 -24.73 -18.81
N VAL A 123 22.70 -25.78 -19.37
CA VAL A 123 22.35 -26.99 -18.59
C VAL A 123 23.59 -27.71 -18.07
N LYS A 124 24.67 -27.76 -18.87
CA LYS A 124 25.96 -28.35 -18.44
C LYS A 124 26.65 -27.52 -17.36
N GLU A 125 26.49 -26.20 -17.37
CA GLU A 125 27.04 -25.30 -16.33
C GLU A 125 26.33 -25.45 -14.97
N TRP A 126 25.10 -26.00 -14.94
CA TRP A 126 24.32 -26.21 -13.72
C TRP A 126 24.42 -27.61 -13.11
N THR A 127 25.07 -28.56 -13.81
CA THR A 127 25.24 -29.95 -13.37
C THR A 127 26.67 -30.17 -12.88
#